data_AF-A0A7W7CYW4-F1
#
_entry.id   AF-A0A7W7CYW4-F1
#
_cell.length_a   1.000
_cell.length_b   1.000
_cell.length_c   1.000
_cell.angle_alpha   90.00
_cell.angle_beta   90.00
_cell.angle_gamma   90.00
#
_symmetry.space_group_name_H-M   'P 1'
#
loop_
_entity.id
_entity.type
_entity.pdbx_description
1 polymer ?
#
loop_
_entity_poly.entity_id
_entity_poly.type
_entity_poly.pdbx_seq_one_letter_code
_entity_poly.pdbx_strand_id
1 'polypeptide(L)'
;MLSDRDRTLLAPHVALLRRARRDLAAAEAELAEAERDQAESTTHTDWRDRLFGGVLSVDEGRAQQYRRSRKTRNVAAKARDEARAQYEKYAERVDSLLEPMLLEDDAGYRARVDAVRACDKALKACEDMRFRIVSTQAEPAQTPKQDWHEAEFGRQRLAEVVAALREDAQRVRRLIERAGMDVPAPDTTGLRTAGPLAEQSIRGLQRQLDVLIKEVTEWRAAAHRNRITALRAAHESL
;
A
#
# COMPACT_ATOMS: atom_id res chain seq x y z
N MET A 1 18.84 19.83 3.98
CA MET A 1 18.42 20.91 3.04
C MET A 1 19.04 20.58 1.71
N LEU A 2 18.27 20.59 0.61
CA LEU A 2 18.78 20.26 -0.72
C LEU A 2 19.93 21.19 -1.11
N SER A 3 21.01 20.63 -1.66
CA SER A 3 22.14 21.42 -2.14
C SER A 3 21.75 22.22 -3.39
N ASP A 4 22.50 23.28 -3.71
CA ASP A 4 22.26 24.05 -4.94
C ASP A 4 22.45 23.19 -6.21
N ARG A 5 23.35 22.19 -6.14
CA ARG A 5 23.51 21.19 -7.20
C ARG A 5 22.23 20.38 -7.40
N ASP A 6 21.60 19.91 -6.32
CA ASP A 6 20.36 19.12 -6.39
C ASP A 6 19.20 19.95 -6.94
N ARG A 7 19.11 21.21 -6.52
CA ARG A 7 18.13 22.16 -7.07
C ARG A 7 18.30 22.35 -8.58
N THR A 8 19.53 22.48 -9.07
CA THR A 8 19.78 22.60 -10.51
C THR A 8 19.42 21.32 -11.29
N LEU A 9 19.63 20.14 -10.71
CA LEU A 9 19.25 18.86 -11.31
C LEU A 9 17.73 18.65 -11.35
N LEU A 10 17.02 19.11 -10.32
CA LEU A 10 15.57 18.99 -10.21
C LEU A 10 14.81 20.04 -11.02
N ALA A 11 15.39 21.23 -11.23
CA ALA A 11 14.77 22.36 -11.92
C ALA A 11 13.99 22.01 -13.22
N PRO A 12 14.55 21.26 -14.19
CA PRO A 12 13.82 20.92 -15.41
C PRO A 12 12.61 20.01 -15.15
N HIS A 13 12.70 19.11 -14.18
CA HIS A 13 11.62 18.19 -13.82
C HIS A 13 10.51 18.90 -13.03
N VAL A 14 10.88 19.79 -12.12
CA VAL A 14 9.95 20.65 -11.39
C VAL A 14 9.20 21.57 -12.35
N ALA A 15 9.85 22.12 -13.38
CA ALA A 15 9.19 22.92 -14.40
C ALA A 15 8.14 22.11 -15.20
N LEU A 16 8.47 20.89 -15.61
CA LEU A 16 7.53 19.99 -16.29
C LEU A 16 6.34 19.64 -15.39
N LEU A 17 6.58 19.40 -14.11
CA LEU A 17 5.52 19.08 -13.18
C LEU A 17 4.61 20.28 -12.89
N ARG A 18 5.18 21.49 -12.72
CA ARG A 18 4.41 22.73 -12.58
C ARG A 18 3.53 22.98 -13.80
N ARG A 19 4.03 22.67 -15.01
CA ARG A 19 3.25 22.71 -16.24
C ARG A 19 2.11 21.69 -16.20
N ALA A 20 2.41 20.42 -15.94
CA ALA A 20 1.41 19.36 -15.86
C ALA A 20 0.33 19.63 -14.80
N ARG A 21 0.69 20.28 -13.68
CA ARG A 21 -0.26 20.71 -12.65
C ARG A 21 -1.21 21.80 -13.15
N ARG A 22 -0.72 22.75 -13.96
CA ARG A 22 -1.57 23.76 -14.62
C ARG A 22 -2.49 23.11 -15.65
N ASP A 23 -1.96 22.17 -16.44
CA ASP A 23 -2.73 21.45 -17.46
C ASP A 23 -3.84 20.60 -16.81
N LEU A 24 -3.56 19.94 -15.67
CA LEU A 24 -4.57 19.23 -14.88
C LEU A 24 -5.63 20.18 -14.32
N ALA A 25 -5.23 21.31 -13.75
CA ALA A 25 -6.18 22.30 -13.21
C ALA A 25 -7.07 22.90 -14.32
N ALA A 26 -6.53 23.12 -15.51
CA ALA A 26 -7.30 23.55 -16.68
C ALA A 26 -8.31 22.46 -17.10
N ALA A 27 -7.88 21.20 -17.22
CA ALA A 27 -8.77 20.09 -17.56
C ALA A 27 -9.88 19.85 -16.52
N GLU A 28 -9.59 20.05 -15.23
CA GLU A 28 -10.59 19.99 -14.16
C GLU A 28 -11.59 21.15 -14.24
N ALA A 29 -11.15 22.36 -14.57
CA ALA A 29 -12.02 23.50 -14.80
C ALA A 29 -12.92 23.30 -16.03
N GLU A 30 -12.37 22.79 -17.13
CA GLU A 30 -13.11 22.45 -18.35
C GLU A 30 -14.16 21.36 -18.11
N LEU A 31 -13.82 20.32 -17.34
CA LEU A 31 -14.78 19.29 -16.95
C LEU A 31 -15.91 19.87 -16.09
N ALA A 32 -15.58 20.73 -15.11
CA ALA A 32 -16.58 21.39 -14.27
C ALA A 32 -17.49 22.35 -15.05
N GLU A 33 -17.00 22.97 -16.13
CA GLU A 33 -17.81 23.75 -17.07
C GLU A 33 -18.71 22.85 -17.92
N ALA A 34 -18.16 21.76 -18.50
CA ALA A 34 -18.95 20.80 -19.27
C ALA A 34 -20.04 20.10 -18.44
N GLU A 35 -19.81 19.89 -17.14
CA GLU A 35 -20.81 19.38 -16.19
C GLU A 35 -21.93 20.39 -15.92
N ARG A 36 -21.59 21.67 -15.81
CA ARG A 36 -22.58 22.76 -15.72
C ARG A 36 -23.41 22.86 -16.98
N ASP A 37 -22.78 22.89 -18.16
CA ASP A 37 -23.47 22.90 -19.46
C ASP A 37 -24.40 21.69 -19.63
N GLN A 38 -23.96 20.51 -19.18
CA GLN A 38 -24.81 19.33 -19.21
C GLN A 38 -25.98 19.46 -18.23
N ALA A 39 -25.77 19.95 -17.01
CA ALA A 39 -26.83 20.16 -16.03
C ALA A 39 -27.87 21.19 -16.52
N GLU A 40 -27.41 22.29 -17.12
CA GLU A 40 -28.25 23.32 -17.76
C GLU A 40 -29.03 22.76 -18.96
N SER A 41 -28.41 21.90 -19.77
CA SER A 41 -29.11 21.22 -20.85
C SER A 41 -30.19 20.22 -20.37
N THR A 42 -30.17 19.84 -19.08
CA THR A 42 -31.14 18.90 -18.49
C THR A 42 -32.24 19.54 -17.65
N THR A 43 -32.13 20.83 -17.29
CA THR A 43 -33.04 21.47 -16.31
C THR A 43 -34.47 21.61 -16.82
N HIS A 44 -34.67 21.57 -18.14
CA HIS A 44 -35.99 21.66 -18.80
C HIS A 44 -36.34 20.43 -19.66
N THR A 45 -35.66 19.29 -19.45
CA THR A 45 -35.94 18.04 -20.18
C THR A 45 -36.74 17.04 -19.35
N ASP A 46 -37.64 16.30 -20.00
CA ASP A 46 -38.38 15.19 -19.37
C ASP A 46 -37.40 14.07 -18.97
N TRP A 47 -37.70 13.34 -17.89
CA TRP A 47 -36.84 12.25 -17.39
C TRP A 47 -36.63 11.16 -18.45
N ARG A 48 -37.59 10.97 -19.35
CA ARG A 48 -37.51 10.06 -20.52
C ARG A 48 -36.39 10.45 -21.48
N ASP A 49 -36.26 11.74 -21.78
CA ASP A 49 -35.20 12.27 -22.64
C ASP A 49 -33.82 12.13 -21.98
N ARG A 50 -33.76 12.24 -20.65
CA ARG A 50 -32.51 11.97 -19.90
C ARG A 50 -32.13 10.49 -19.93
N LEU A 51 -33.11 9.60 -19.77
CA LEU A 51 -32.91 8.14 -19.71
C LEU A 51 -32.48 7.55 -21.07
N PHE A 52 -33.09 8.03 -22.16
CA PHE A 52 -32.80 7.54 -23.52
C PHE A 52 -31.85 8.45 -24.30
N GLY A 53 -31.26 9.46 -23.66
CA GLY A 53 -30.28 10.34 -24.27
C GLY A 53 -30.81 11.18 -25.43
N GLY A 54 -32.07 11.62 -25.33
CA GLY A 54 -32.76 12.44 -26.33
C GLY A 54 -33.21 11.68 -27.57
N VAL A 55 -33.07 10.35 -27.62
CA VAL A 55 -33.48 9.51 -28.77
C VAL A 55 -34.99 9.52 -29.00
N LEU A 56 -35.77 9.76 -27.95
CA LEU A 56 -37.24 9.82 -27.99
C LEU A 56 -37.78 11.25 -27.80
N SER A 57 -36.92 12.26 -27.92
CA SER A 57 -37.33 13.64 -27.68
C SER A 57 -38.21 14.15 -28.81
N VAL A 58 -39.27 14.86 -28.44
CA VAL A 58 -40.16 15.56 -29.36
C VAL A 58 -39.45 16.79 -29.98
N ASP A 59 -38.37 17.25 -29.36
CA ASP A 59 -37.56 18.39 -29.84
C ASP A 59 -36.15 17.95 -30.22
N GLU A 60 -35.95 17.78 -31.52
CA GLU A 60 -34.69 17.30 -32.10
C GLU A 60 -33.52 18.26 -31.85
N GLY A 61 -33.77 19.58 -31.77
CA GLY A 61 -32.77 20.60 -31.48
C GLY A 61 -32.22 20.46 -30.05
N ARG A 62 -33.11 20.29 -29.07
CA ARG A 62 -32.72 20.03 -27.67
C ARG A 62 -32.02 18.69 -27.49
N ALA A 63 -32.49 17.64 -28.16
CA ALA A 63 -31.82 16.34 -28.15
C ALA A 63 -30.42 16.39 -28.78
N GLN A 64 -30.22 17.21 -29.82
CA GLN A 64 -28.91 17.43 -30.41
C GLN A 64 -27.98 18.19 -29.46
N GLN A 65 -28.49 19.21 -28.76
CA GLN A 65 -27.74 19.96 -27.74
C GLN A 65 -27.33 19.08 -26.57
N TYR A 66 -28.22 18.24 -26.03
CA TYR A 66 -27.90 17.29 -24.96
C TYR A 66 -26.85 16.25 -25.38
N ARG A 67 -26.94 15.72 -26.62
CA ARG A 67 -25.93 14.79 -27.14
C ARG A 67 -24.57 15.47 -27.30
N ARG A 68 -24.55 16.75 -27.71
CA ARG A 68 -23.34 17.56 -27.78
C ARG A 68 -22.74 17.80 -26.39
N SER A 69 -23.52 18.25 -25.40
CA SER A 69 -23.04 18.50 -24.03
C SER A 69 -22.54 17.22 -23.34
N ARG A 70 -23.22 16.08 -23.54
CA ARG A 70 -22.74 14.79 -23.04
C ARG A 70 -21.43 14.37 -23.70
N LYS A 71 -21.28 14.60 -25.01
CA LYS A 71 -20.04 14.29 -25.75
C LYS A 71 -18.90 15.18 -25.27
N THR A 72 -19.12 16.49 -25.09
CA THR A 72 -18.11 17.41 -24.57
C THR A 72 -17.69 17.03 -23.16
N ARG A 73 -18.63 16.69 -22.26
CA ARG A 73 -18.29 16.18 -20.92
C ARG A 73 -17.41 14.94 -20.97
N ASN A 74 -17.76 13.96 -21.82
CA ASN A 74 -16.97 12.74 -21.94
C ASN A 74 -15.56 12.99 -22.52
N VAL A 75 -15.41 13.96 -23.42
CA VAL A 75 -14.10 14.38 -23.94
C VAL A 75 -13.30 15.08 -22.84
N ALA A 76 -13.91 16.01 -22.10
CA ALA A 76 -13.28 16.70 -20.98
C ALA A 76 -12.85 15.72 -19.86
N ALA A 77 -13.68 14.72 -19.57
CA ALA A 77 -13.34 13.68 -18.59
C ALA A 77 -12.11 12.87 -19.02
N LYS A 78 -12.03 12.48 -20.30
CA LYS A 78 -10.84 11.82 -20.85
C LYS A 78 -9.61 12.71 -20.80
N ALA A 79 -9.73 13.98 -21.18
CA ALA A 79 -8.64 14.94 -21.12
C ALA A 79 -8.13 15.15 -19.69
N ARG A 80 -9.04 15.18 -18.70
CA ARG A 80 -8.69 15.22 -17.27
C ARG A 80 -7.94 13.98 -16.83
N ASP A 81 -8.37 12.78 -17.24
CA ASP A 81 -7.69 11.53 -16.88
C ASP A 81 -6.31 11.42 -17.55
N GLU A 82 -6.16 11.88 -18.79
CA GLU A 82 -4.87 11.98 -19.49
C GLU A 82 -3.94 12.99 -18.81
N ALA A 83 -4.43 14.19 -18.46
CA ALA A 83 -3.67 15.21 -17.74
C ALA A 83 -3.24 14.71 -16.36
N ARG A 84 -4.11 13.96 -15.67
CA ARG A 84 -3.81 13.33 -14.39
C ARG A 84 -2.70 12.29 -14.52
N ALA A 85 -2.78 11.41 -15.51
CA ALA A 85 -1.75 10.41 -15.75
C ALA A 85 -0.39 11.06 -16.09
N GLN A 86 -0.39 12.17 -16.84
CA GLN A 86 0.83 12.94 -17.11
C GLN A 86 1.40 13.58 -15.84
N TYR A 87 0.55 14.19 -15.01
CA TYR A 87 0.95 14.73 -13.70
C TYR A 87 1.56 13.65 -12.80
N GLU A 88 0.90 12.50 -12.67
CA GLU A 88 1.38 11.37 -11.86
C GLU A 88 2.74 10.87 -12.36
N LYS A 89 2.92 10.72 -13.67
CA LYS A 89 4.20 10.34 -14.29
C LYS A 89 5.34 11.33 -13.96
N TYR A 90 5.08 12.63 -14.02
CA TYR A 90 6.10 13.62 -13.68
C TYR A 90 6.36 13.70 -12.18
N ALA A 91 5.33 13.51 -11.34
CA ALA A 91 5.46 13.46 -9.90
C ALA A 91 6.34 12.27 -9.47
N GLU A 92 6.09 11.07 -9.99
CA GLU A 92 6.93 9.88 -9.76
C GLU A 92 8.38 10.11 -10.19
N ARG A 93 8.59 10.81 -11.31
CA ARG A 93 9.94 11.13 -11.78
C ARG A 93 10.67 12.11 -10.86
N VAL A 94 9.99 13.11 -10.31
CA VAL A 94 10.58 14.00 -9.30
C VAL A 94 10.85 13.23 -8.01
N ASP A 95 9.89 12.43 -7.55
CA ASP A 95 10.02 11.64 -6.32
C ASP A 95 11.20 10.66 -6.39
N SER A 96 11.40 9.98 -7.52
CA SER A 96 12.53 9.07 -7.73
C SER A 96 13.90 9.74 -7.76
N LEU A 97 13.97 11.03 -8.10
CA LEU A 97 15.20 11.82 -8.02
C LEU A 97 15.40 12.44 -6.63
N LEU A 98 14.31 12.84 -5.99
CA LEU A 98 14.30 13.50 -4.69
C LEU A 98 14.58 12.51 -3.55
N GLU A 99 14.06 11.29 -3.64
CA GLU A 99 14.24 10.25 -2.63
C GLU A 99 15.73 9.92 -2.33
N PRO A 100 16.61 9.67 -3.31
CA PRO A 100 18.04 9.46 -3.02
C PRO A 100 18.72 10.71 -2.44
N MET A 101 18.37 11.91 -2.90
CA MET A 101 18.94 13.16 -2.36
C MET A 101 18.57 13.36 -0.88
N LEU A 102 17.31 13.12 -0.51
CA LEU A 102 16.85 13.21 0.87
C LEU A 102 17.45 12.10 1.75
N LEU A 103 17.73 10.92 1.17
CA LEU A 103 18.43 9.85 1.89
C LEU A 103 19.87 10.24 2.24
N GLU A 104 20.55 11.03 1.42
CA GLU A 104 21.91 11.49 1.72
C GLU A 104 21.90 12.63 2.75
N ASP A 105 21.03 13.62 2.56
CA ASP A 105 21.11 14.89 3.27
C ASP A 105 20.20 15.03 4.51
N ASP A 106 19.10 14.27 4.60
CA ASP A 106 18.11 14.39 5.68
C ASP A 106 18.11 13.15 6.59
N ALA A 107 18.69 13.31 7.78
CA ALA A 107 18.70 12.27 8.81
C ALA A 107 17.28 11.87 9.26
N GLY A 108 16.33 12.81 9.27
CA GLY A 108 14.94 12.54 9.58
C GLY A 108 14.25 11.76 8.47
N TYR A 109 14.55 12.04 7.20
CA TYR A 109 14.03 11.26 6.07
C TYR A 109 14.59 9.84 6.08
N ARG A 110 15.90 9.67 6.31
CA ARG A 110 16.53 8.36 6.51
C ARG A 110 15.86 7.53 7.59
N ALA A 111 15.62 8.11 8.77
CA ALA A 111 14.95 7.41 9.87
C ALA A 111 13.54 6.91 9.46
N ARG A 112 12.79 7.69 8.68
CA ARG A 112 11.47 7.28 8.16
C ARG A 112 11.57 6.13 7.17
N VAL A 113 12.55 6.15 6.26
CA VAL A 113 12.79 5.05 5.31
C VAL A 113 13.25 3.79 6.03
N ASP A 114 14.13 3.92 7.02
CA ASP A 114 14.62 2.81 7.82
C ASP A 114 13.49 2.18 8.66
N ALA A 115 12.56 2.98 9.17
CA ALA A 115 11.36 2.47 9.84
C ALA A 115 10.49 1.62 8.89
N VAL A 116 10.24 2.09 7.66
CA VAL A 116 9.51 1.29 6.64
C VAL A 116 10.24 -0.01 6.34
N ARG A 117 11.56 0.04 6.11
CA ARG A 117 12.38 -1.14 5.84
C ARG A 117 12.42 -2.12 7.01
N ALA A 118 12.42 -1.61 8.25
CA ALA A 118 12.35 -2.44 9.45
C ALA A 118 11.01 -3.16 9.55
N CYS A 119 9.89 -2.47 9.28
CA CYS A 119 8.57 -3.08 9.20
C CYS A 119 8.48 -4.14 8.09
N ASP A 120 8.98 -3.87 6.88
CA ASP A 120 8.98 -4.84 5.78
C ASP A 120 9.78 -6.11 6.14
N LYS A 121 10.94 -5.95 6.79
CA LYS A 121 11.73 -7.09 7.29
C LYS A 121 11.00 -7.85 8.40
N ALA A 122 10.30 -7.16 9.28
CA ALA A 122 9.53 -7.77 10.36
C ALA A 122 8.36 -8.57 9.80
N LEU A 123 7.61 -8.02 8.82
CA LEU A 123 6.53 -8.73 8.13
C LEU A 123 7.04 -10.00 7.46
N LYS A 124 8.14 -9.92 6.72
CA LYS A 124 8.75 -11.09 6.09
C LYS A 124 9.13 -12.15 7.12
N ALA A 125 9.74 -11.76 8.23
CA ALA A 125 10.08 -12.70 9.30
C ALA A 125 8.82 -13.33 9.94
N CYS A 126 7.74 -12.57 10.11
CA CYS A 126 6.46 -13.11 10.57
C CYS A 126 5.83 -14.08 9.56
N GLU A 127 5.91 -13.79 8.26
CA GLU A 127 5.45 -14.69 7.20
C GLU A 127 6.26 -15.99 7.15
N ASP A 128 7.59 -15.90 7.29
CA ASP A 128 8.49 -17.06 7.36
C ASP A 128 8.13 -17.93 8.59
N MET A 129 7.87 -17.32 9.75
CA MET A 129 7.38 -18.03 10.94
C MET A 129 6.04 -18.72 10.69
N ARG A 130 5.10 -18.03 10.04
CA ARG A 130 3.78 -18.58 9.72
C ARG A 130 3.91 -19.77 8.79
N PHE A 131 4.73 -19.66 7.75
CA PHE A 131 5.01 -20.74 6.81
C PHE A 131 5.60 -21.96 7.52
N ARG A 132 6.58 -21.76 8.41
CA ARG A 132 7.17 -22.84 9.23
C ARG A 132 6.15 -23.52 10.12
N ILE A 133 5.24 -22.76 10.75
CA ILE A 133 4.18 -23.36 11.56
C ILE A 133 3.25 -24.22 10.68
N VAL A 134 2.80 -23.69 9.53
CA VAL A 134 1.89 -24.42 8.62
C VAL A 134 2.56 -25.67 8.04
N SER A 135 3.83 -25.59 7.64
CA SER A 135 4.55 -26.75 7.08
C SER A 135 4.78 -27.88 8.09
N THR A 136 4.72 -27.55 9.39
CA THR A 136 4.81 -28.55 10.47
C THR A 136 3.47 -29.19 10.82
N GLN A 137 2.37 -28.54 10.48
CA GLN A 137 1.01 -29.06 10.62
C GLN A 137 0.56 -29.90 9.40
N ALA A 138 1.26 -29.80 8.26
CA ALA A 138 1.05 -30.68 7.12
C ALA A 138 1.48 -32.11 7.48
N GLU A 139 0.50 -32.99 7.65
CA GLU A 139 0.70 -34.41 7.99
C GLU A 139 1.69 -35.09 7.02
N PRO A 140 2.62 -35.94 7.50
CA PRO A 140 3.23 -36.93 6.63
C PRO A 140 2.13 -37.91 6.16
N ALA A 141 2.14 -38.26 4.88
CA ALA A 141 1.22 -39.24 4.30
C ALA A 141 1.20 -40.50 5.19
N GLN A 142 0.03 -40.83 5.75
CA GLN A 142 -0.15 -41.95 6.67
C GLN A 142 0.31 -43.26 6.00
N THR A 143 1.50 -43.74 6.35
CA THR A 143 1.89 -45.13 6.12
C THR A 143 1.56 -45.95 7.37
N PRO A 144 0.71 -46.98 7.27
CA PRO A 144 0.32 -47.75 8.42
C PRO A 144 1.48 -48.65 8.84
N LYS A 145 1.97 -48.46 10.08
CA LYS A 145 2.94 -49.27 10.85
C LYS A 145 4.36 -48.68 10.96
N GLN A 146 4.60 -47.81 11.95
CA GLN A 146 5.88 -47.68 12.69
C GLN A 146 5.72 -46.80 13.96
N ASP A 147 5.02 -47.33 14.97
CA ASP A 147 4.41 -46.59 16.09
C ASP A 147 5.34 -45.91 17.13
N TRP A 148 6.66 -46.12 17.09
CA TRP A 148 7.58 -45.48 18.07
C TRP A 148 8.57 -44.52 17.41
N HIS A 149 9.17 -44.93 16.29
CA HIS A 149 10.10 -44.09 15.54
C HIS A 149 9.43 -42.86 14.94
N GLU A 150 8.17 -42.95 14.50
CA GLU A 150 7.42 -41.79 14.00
C GLU A 150 7.07 -40.80 15.11
N ALA A 151 6.74 -41.29 16.32
CA ALA A 151 6.45 -40.46 17.48
C ALA A 151 7.71 -39.74 17.99
N GLU A 152 8.86 -40.41 17.97
CA GLU A 152 10.15 -39.82 18.38
C GLU A 152 10.69 -38.85 17.31
N PHE A 153 10.56 -39.18 16.03
CA PHE A 153 10.87 -38.30 14.90
C PHE A 153 9.97 -37.05 14.90
N GLY A 154 8.67 -37.22 15.19
CA GLY A 154 7.73 -36.12 15.39
C GLY A 154 8.11 -35.21 16.55
N ARG A 155 8.62 -35.76 17.66
CA ARG A 155 9.13 -34.98 18.80
C ARG A 155 10.40 -34.21 18.46
N GLN A 156 11.36 -34.83 17.75
CA GLN A 156 12.60 -34.17 17.33
C GLN A 156 12.31 -33.02 16.36
N ARG A 157 11.47 -33.26 15.35
CA ARG A 157 11.02 -32.25 14.39
C ARG A 157 10.28 -31.10 15.09
N LEU A 158 9.43 -31.39 16.08
CA LEU A 158 8.78 -30.36 16.88
C LEU A 158 9.80 -29.53 17.68
N ALA A 159 10.81 -30.16 18.28
CA ALA A 159 11.84 -29.46 19.06
C ALA A 159 12.70 -28.52 18.18
N GLU A 160 13.06 -28.96 16.98
CA GLU A 160 13.78 -28.14 15.98
C GLU A 160 12.96 -26.92 15.54
N VAL A 161 11.66 -27.15 15.27
CA VAL A 161 10.72 -26.09 14.90
C VAL A 161 10.56 -25.08 16.03
N VAL A 162 10.44 -25.55 17.27
CA VAL A 162 10.37 -24.68 18.45
C VAL A 162 11.64 -23.84 18.62
N ALA A 163 12.82 -24.43 18.40
CA ALA A 163 14.08 -23.69 18.44
C ALA A 163 14.15 -22.61 17.35
N ALA A 164 13.77 -22.95 16.11
CA ALA A 164 13.72 -22.03 14.99
C ALA A 164 12.72 -20.88 15.23
N LEU A 165 11.53 -21.17 15.76
CA LEU A 165 10.52 -20.17 16.09
C LEU A 165 10.98 -19.19 17.17
N ARG A 166 11.79 -19.64 18.14
CA ARG A 166 12.37 -18.76 19.16
C ARG A 166 13.37 -17.78 18.56
N GLU A 167 14.23 -18.25 17.66
CA GLU A 167 15.19 -17.40 16.96
C GLU A 167 14.47 -16.36 16.10
N ASP A 168 13.45 -16.79 15.35
CA ASP A 168 12.65 -15.88 14.52
C ASP A 168 11.88 -14.86 15.37
N ALA A 169 11.29 -15.27 16.50
CA ALA A 169 10.61 -14.36 17.42
C ALA A 169 11.56 -13.29 17.99
N GLN A 170 12.79 -13.67 18.36
CA GLN A 170 13.82 -12.71 18.78
C GLN A 170 14.24 -11.77 17.65
N ARG A 171 14.33 -12.29 16.42
CA ARG A 171 14.63 -11.48 15.23
C ARG A 171 13.54 -10.45 14.97
N VAL A 172 12.27 -10.86 15.04
CA VAL A 172 11.10 -9.97 14.91
C VAL A 172 11.14 -8.90 15.99
N ARG A 173 11.38 -9.27 17.25
CA ARG A 173 11.52 -8.33 18.37
C ARG A 173 12.58 -7.25 18.09
N ARG A 174 13.78 -7.65 17.67
CA ARG A 174 14.86 -6.70 17.34
C ARG A 174 14.50 -5.77 16.19
N LEU A 175 13.71 -6.24 15.22
CA LEU A 175 13.26 -5.41 14.09
C LEU A 175 12.20 -4.40 14.52
N ILE A 176 11.30 -4.81 15.42
CA ILE A 176 10.28 -3.94 16.04
C ILE A 176 10.96 -2.85 16.90
N GLU A 177 11.91 -3.24 17.75
CA GLU A 177 12.69 -2.31 18.57
C GLU A 177 13.48 -1.30 17.70
N ARG A 178 14.10 -1.77 16.60
CA ARG A 178 14.79 -0.89 15.63
C ARG A 178 13.86 0.06 14.89
N ALA A 179 12.61 -0.34 14.68
CA ALA A 179 11.58 0.54 14.13
C ALA A 179 11.06 1.56 15.16
N GLY A 180 11.52 1.49 16.42
CA GLY A 180 11.03 2.34 17.52
C GLY A 180 9.60 2.01 17.95
N MET A 181 9.15 0.78 17.68
CA MET A 181 7.80 0.32 18.01
C MET A 181 7.78 -0.35 19.38
N ASP A 182 6.72 -0.11 20.15
CA ASP A 182 6.51 -0.73 21.46
C ASP A 182 5.42 -1.81 21.35
N VAL A 183 5.77 -2.91 20.67
CA VAL A 183 4.85 -4.02 20.41
C VAL A 183 5.40 -5.29 21.07
N PRO A 184 4.58 -6.02 21.85
CA PRO A 184 5.00 -7.28 22.45
C PRO A 184 5.33 -8.30 21.35
N ALA A 185 6.57 -8.80 21.39
CA ALA A 185 7.01 -9.91 20.54
C ALA A 185 6.22 -11.19 20.87
N PRO A 186 6.09 -12.14 19.92
CA PRO A 186 5.34 -13.36 20.15
C PRO A 186 6.01 -14.19 21.26
N ASP A 187 5.21 -14.62 22.23
CA ASP A 187 5.71 -15.31 23.42
C ASP A 187 5.89 -16.81 23.14
N THR A 188 7.15 -17.22 23.05
CA THR A 188 7.57 -18.58 22.76
C THR A 188 7.94 -19.39 24.02
N THR A 189 7.70 -18.84 25.22
CA THR A 189 8.04 -19.51 26.50
C THR A 189 7.21 -20.77 26.75
N GLY A 190 5.96 -20.82 26.27
CA GLY A 190 5.04 -21.97 26.41
C GLY A 190 5.41 -23.21 25.58
N LEU A 191 6.30 -23.10 24.59
CA LEU A 191 6.66 -24.20 23.68
C LEU A 191 7.50 -25.34 24.30
N ARG A 192 7.65 -25.40 25.63
CA ARG A 192 8.50 -26.40 26.33
C ARG A 192 7.85 -27.77 26.51
N THR A 193 6.55 -27.89 26.32
CA THR A 193 5.79 -29.11 26.62
C THR A 193 5.53 -29.95 25.38
N ALA A 194 5.88 -31.24 25.41
CA ALA A 194 5.50 -32.20 24.38
C ALA A 194 4.04 -32.69 24.58
N GLY A 195 3.34 -33.03 23.48
CA GLY A 195 1.97 -33.59 23.52
C GLY A 195 0.86 -32.55 23.22
N PRO A 196 -0.39 -32.75 23.66
CA PRO A 196 -1.53 -31.88 23.31
C PRO A 196 -1.38 -30.42 23.75
N LEU A 197 -0.53 -30.15 24.74
CA LEU A 197 -0.12 -28.80 25.15
C LEU A 197 0.73 -28.11 24.07
N ALA A 198 1.49 -28.85 23.26
CA ALA A 198 2.26 -28.31 22.13
C ALA A 198 1.34 -27.79 21.03
N GLU A 199 0.29 -28.54 20.68
CA GLU A 199 -0.69 -28.09 19.67
C GLU A 199 -1.44 -26.84 20.11
N GLN A 200 -1.86 -26.77 21.38
CA GLN A 200 -2.48 -25.58 21.95
C GLN A 200 -1.51 -24.39 21.95
N SER A 201 -0.24 -24.62 22.27
CA SER A 201 0.81 -23.59 22.23
C SER A 201 1.07 -23.10 20.80
N ILE A 202 1.08 -23.99 19.81
CA ILE A 202 1.22 -23.64 18.39
C ILE A 202 0.03 -22.80 17.91
N ARG A 203 -1.21 -23.18 18.25
CA ARG A 203 -2.40 -22.37 17.93
C ARG A 203 -2.36 -21.01 18.64
N GLY A 204 -1.87 -20.96 19.87
CA GLY A 204 -1.64 -19.71 20.61
C GLY A 204 -0.65 -18.79 19.89
N LEU A 205 0.47 -19.35 19.43
CA LEU A 205 1.47 -18.62 18.64
C LEU A 205 0.94 -18.15 17.29
N GLN A 206 0.14 -18.96 16.59
CA GLN A 206 -0.51 -18.54 15.35
C GLN A 206 -1.37 -17.30 15.57
N ARG A 207 -2.18 -17.28 16.65
CA ARG A 207 -3.00 -16.10 16.98
C ARG A 207 -2.15 -14.88 17.32
N GLN A 208 -1.08 -15.04 18.12
CA GLN A 208 -0.16 -13.95 18.44
C GLN A 208 0.53 -13.41 17.19
N LEU A 209 0.91 -14.30 16.27
CA LEU A 209 1.54 -13.95 15.01
C LEU A 209 0.58 -13.21 14.07
N ASP A 210 -0.68 -13.62 14.00
CA ASP A 210 -1.70 -12.95 13.19
C ASP A 210 -1.98 -11.53 13.70
N VAL A 211 -2.08 -11.35 15.03
CA VAL A 211 -2.19 -10.02 15.67
C VAL A 211 -0.97 -9.17 15.34
N LEU A 212 0.23 -9.73 15.50
CA LEU A 212 1.48 -9.03 15.24
C LEU A 212 1.62 -8.62 13.77
N ILE A 213 1.26 -9.49 12.82
CA ILE A 213 1.25 -9.16 11.40
C ILE A 213 0.32 -7.98 11.15
N LYS A 214 -0.90 -8.02 11.70
CA LYS A 214 -1.86 -6.93 11.56
C LYS A 214 -1.29 -5.61 12.11
N GLU A 215 -0.77 -5.60 13.31
CA GLU A 215 -0.17 -4.41 13.92
C GLU A 215 1.00 -3.88 13.08
N VAL A 216 1.96 -4.73 12.70
CA VAL A 216 3.11 -4.31 11.88
C VAL A 216 2.66 -3.79 10.52
N THR A 217 1.60 -4.32 9.91
CA THR A 217 1.05 -3.76 8.66
C THR A 217 0.48 -2.35 8.84
N GLU A 218 -0.24 -2.10 9.95
CA GLU A 218 -0.77 -0.78 10.27
C GLU A 218 0.36 0.24 10.52
N TRP A 219 1.41 -0.17 11.25
CA TRP A 219 2.61 0.62 11.47
C TRP A 219 3.37 0.89 10.17
N ARG A 220 3.52 -0.12 9.31
CA ARG A 220 4.13 0.04 7.98
C ARG A 220 3.36 1.07 7.15
N ALA A 221 2.02 1.02 7.18
CA ALA A 221 1.19 2.00 6.49
C ALA A 221 1.32 3.41 7.09
N ALA A 222 1.43 3.55 8.41
CA ALA A 222 1.70 4.83 9.06
C ALA A 222 3.09 5.39 8.70
N ALA A 223 4.13 4.56 8.80
CA ALA A 223 5.51 4.93 8.45
C ALA A 223 5.62 5.32 6.96
N HIS A 224 4.97 4.57 6.07
CA HIS A 224 4.92 4.91 4.66
C HIS A 224 4.19 6.24 4.42
N ARG A 225 3.06 6.49 5.09
CA ARG A 225 2.37 7.80 5.00
C ARG A 225 3.29 8.93 5.44
N ASN A 226 4.01 8.77 6.55
CA ASN A 226 4.97 9.76 7.04
C ASN A 226 6.12 10.00 6.04
N ARG A 227 6.62 8.95 5.38
CA ARG A 227 7.60 9.05 4.29
C ARG A 227 7.05 9.88 3.13
N ILE A 228 5.84 9.57 2.65
CA ILE A 228 5.19 10.32 1.55
C ILE A 228 4.97 11.77 1.95
N THR A 229 4.50 12.06 3.17
CA THR A 229 4.26 13.43 3.62
C THR A 229 5.56 14.23 3.65
N ALA A 230 6.67 13.64 4.09
CA ALA A 230 7.99 14.28 4.04
C ALA A 230 8.45 14.55 2.61
N LEU A 231 8.26 13.58 1.69
CA LEU A 231 8.54 13.77 0.26
C LEU A 231 7.72 14.93 -0.31
N ARG A 232 6.42 14.99 -0.01
CA ARG A 232 5.54 16.08 -0.48
C ARG A 232 5.91 17.44 0.09
N ALA A 233 6.29 17.51 1.36
CA ALA A 233 6.76 18.77 1.95
C ALA A 233 8.07 19.25 1.28
N ALA A 234 8.99 18.34 0.99
CA ALA A 234 10.19 18.65 0.23
C ALA A 234 9.84 19.11 -1.20
N HIS A 235 8.83 18.47 -1.80
CA HIS A 235 8.28 18.83 -3.10
C HIS A 235 7.68 20.24 -3.16
N GLU A 236 6.99 20.68 -2.10
CA GLU A 236 6.44 22.04 -1.96
C GLU A 236 7.53 23.10 -1.71
N SER A 237 8.68 22.69 -1.17
CA SER A 237 9.83 23.57 -0.92
C SER A 237 10.73 23.82 -2.15
N LEU A 238 10.46 23.14 -3.27
CA LEU A 238 11.13 23.28 -4.58
C LEU A 238 10.44 24.32 -5.46
#